data_AF-A0A9P0F8E1-F1
#
_entry.id   AF-A0A9P0F8E1-F1
#
_cell.length_a   1.000
_cell.length_b   1.000
_cell.length_c   1.000
_cell.angle_alpha   90.00
_cell.angle_beta   90.00
_cell.angle_gamma   90.00
#
_symmetry.space_group_name_H-M   'P 1'
#
loop_
_entity.id
_entity.type
_entity.pdbx_description
1 polymer ?
#
loop_
_entity_poly.entity_id
_entity_poly.type
_entity_poly.pdbx_seq_one_letter_code
_entity_poly.pdbx_strand_id
1 'polypeptide(L)'
;MAEGLMYKHLIKFTNVNDQFKSDFSSESQKPKKGWKQRRVPQKSSIFVQNNMKGASEDLTKNVLPTLRIDSLSEVIMNDQLILAIGSKLRSNHKQPHSIANISSKMRDMAKLVETMKRLCTQIQGLKDCLQSKNVKLLLRAVQIISELDEETGTVGIPSMPGRIKGSINVALETIKNDIRCDPNLSFDLKKEFLFDYQTT
;
A
#
# COMPACT_ATOMS: atom_id res chain seq x y z
N MET A 1 2.65 8.91 -29.21
CA MET A 1 1.61 9.88 -28.75
C MET A 1 0.55 9.25 -27.81
N ALA A 2 0.83 8.13 -27.12
CA ALA A 2 -0.14 7.43 -26.27
C ALA A 2 0.08 7.62 -24.75
N GLU A 3 1.20 8.18 -24.34
CA GLU A 3 1.62 8.25 -22.93
C GLU A 3 0.98 9.43 -22.16
N GLY A 4 0.62 10.52 -22.86
CA GLY A 4 -0.09 11.67 -22.26
C GLY A 4 -1.57 11.43 -21.94
N LEU A 5 -2.17 10.36 -22.47
CA LEU A 5 -3.56 9.95 -22.18
C LEU A 5 -3.67 9.13 -20.89
N MET A 6 -2.58 8.46 -20.47
CA MET A 6 -2.49 7.65 -19.25
C MET A 6 -2.64 8.51 -17.99
N TYR A 7 -1.92 9.64 -17.93
CA TYR A 7 -2.06 10.60 -16.84
C TYR A 7 -3.40 11.35 -16.87
N LYS A 8 -3.98 11.62 -18.05
CA LYS A 8 -5.33 12.20 -18.15
C LYS A 8 -6.42 11.27 -17.60
N HIS A 9 -6.29 9.95 -17.72
CA HIS A 9 -7.24 9.00 -17.12
C HIS A 9 -7.06 8.86 -15.61
N LEU A 10 -5.81 8.85 -15.11
CA LEU A 10 -5.55 8.88 -13.67
C LEU A 10 -6.02 10.20 -13.03
N ILE A 11 -5.84 11.33 -13.73
CA ILE A 11 -6.31 12.66 -13.31
C ILE A 11 -7.83 12.78 -13.42
N LYS A 12 -8.48 12.19 -14.45
CA LYS A 12 -9.95 12.09 -14.50
C LYS A 12 -10.51 11.23 -13.36
N PHE A 13 -9.84 10.13 -12.99
CA PHE A 13 -10.20 9.34 -11.82
C PHE A 13 -10.09 10.13 -10.51
N THR A 14 -9.14 11.07 -10.41
CA THR A 14 -9.04 11.99 -9.27
C THR A 14 -9.98 13.20 -9.36
N ASN A 15 -10.44 13.60 -10.55
CA ASN A 15 -11.38 14.72 -10.74
C ASN A 15 -12.84 14.35 -10.42
N VAL A 16 -13.17 13.05 -10.34
CA VAL A 16 -14.45 12.63 -9.76
C VAL A 16 -14.55 13.06 -8.29
N ASN A 17 -13.43 13.25 -7.56
CA ASN A 17 -13.45 13.75 -6.18
C ASN A 17 -13.88 15.21 -6.04
N ASP A 18 -13.88 16.04 -7.10
CA ASP A 18 -14.35 17.43 -7.00
C ASP A 18 -15.88 17.54 -7.04
N GLN A 19 -16.58 16.55 -7.62
CA GLN A 19 -18.04 16.45 -7.49
C GLN A 19 -18.46 15.95 -6.10
N PHE A 20 -17.61 15.18 -5.41
CA PHE A 20 -17.91 14.60 -4.10
C PHE A 20 -17.78 15.59 -2.92
N LYS A 21 -17.24 16.79 -3.15
CA LYS A 21 -17.12 17.83 -2.12
C LYS A 21 -18.34 18.74 -1.99
N SER A 22 -19.22 18.82 -2.99
CA SER A 22 -20.37 19.73 -2.96
C SER A 22 -21.60 19.19 -2.21
N ASP A 23 -21.64 17.88 -1.94
CA ASP A 23 -22.89 17.23 -1.48
C ASP A 23 -22.88 16.84 0.01
N PHE A 24 -21.78 17.08 0.73
CA PHE A 24 -21.66 16.80 2.16
C PHE A 24 -21.42 18.08 2.96
N SER A 25 -22.39 19.01 2.89
CA SER A 25 -22.49 20.13 3.82
C SER A 25 -23.93 20.32 4.31
N SER A 26 -24.45 19.34 5.06
CA SER A 26 -25.42 19.53 6.15
C SER A 26 -25.94 18.16 6.59
N GLU A 27 -25.60 17.71 7.80
CA GLU A 27 -26.59 17.47 8.86
C GLU A 27 -25.89 16.86 10.10
N SER A 28 -26.10 17.51 11.24
CA SER A 28 -25.53 17.15 12.54
C SER A 28 -26.39 16.11 13.25
N GLN A 29 -25.85 15.01 13.78
CA GLN A 29 -26.48 14.29 14.90
C GLN A 29 -25.49 13.71 15.94
N LYS A 30 -25.91 13.85 17.20
CA LYS A 30 -25.24 13.74 18.52
C LYS A 30 -25.07 12.27 19.04
N PRO A 31 -24.36 12.02 20.17
CA PRO A 31 -23.77 10.71 20.49
C PRO A 31 -24.75 9.72 21.15
N LYS A 32 -24.61 8.42 20.87
CA LYS A 32 -25.33 7.33 21.57
C LYS A 32 -24.40 6.54 22.49
N LYS A 33 -24.87 6.34 23.72
CA LYS A 33 -24.22 5.66 24.85
C LYS A 33 -24.24 4.12 24.69
N GLY A 34 -23.06 3.53 24.87
CA GLY A 34 -22.79 2.35 25.72
C GLY A 34 -23.29 0.97 25.30
N TRP A 35 -22.39 0.12 24.80
CA TRP A 35 -22.33 -1.33 25.07
C TRP A 35 -20.86 -1.75 25.21
N LYS A 36 -20.47 -2.27 26.38
CA LYS A 36 -19.11 -2.81 26.63
C LYS A 36 -19.02 -4.22 26.05
N GLN A 37 -18.09 -4.44 25.10
CA GLN A 37 -17.74 -5.79 24.65
C GLN A 37 -16.44 -6.28 25.30
N ARG A 38 -16.49 -7.55 25.74
CA ARG A 38 -15.53 -8.26 26.58
C ARG A 38 -14.19 -8.45 25.87
N ARG A 39 -13.09 -8.28 26.62
CA ARG A 39 -11.73 -8.66 26.20
C ARG A 39 -11.52 -10.15 26.43
N VAL A 40 -11.07 -10.88 25.41
CA VAL A 40 -9.93 -11.81 25.49
C VAL A 40 -9.39 -12.04 24.07
N PRO A 41 -8.06 -12.06 23.90
CA PRO A 41 -7.48 -13.32 23.43
C PRO A 41 -6.36 -13.82 24.32
N GLN A 42 -6.32 -15.16 24.43
CA GLN A 42 -5.31 -15.96 25.08
C GLN A 42 -3.89 -15.61 24.61
N LYS A 43 -2.96 -15.65 25.57
CA LYS A 43 -1.53 -15.82 25.30
C LYS A 43 -1.33 -17.06 24.41
N SER A 44 -0.92 -16.85 23.17
CA SER A 44 -0.11 -17.81 22.43
C SER A 44 1.13 -17.04 21.94
N SER A 45 2.25 -17.25 22.62
CA SER A 45 3.54 -16.74 22.20
C SER A 45 4.11 -17.70 21.17
N ILE A 46 3.83 -17.48 19.89
CA ILE A 46 4.71 -17.99 18.85
C ILE A 46 5.91 -17.05 18.82
N PHE A 47 7.01 -17.47 19.43
CA PHE A 47 8.31 -16.84 19.21
C PHE A 47 8.77 -17.18 17.80
N VAL A 48 8.35 -16.38 16.81
CA VAL A 48 9.04 -16.34 15.53
C VAL A 48 10.24 -15.42 15.70
N GLN A 49 11.40 -15.99 15.98
CA GLN A 49 12.68 -15.29 15.85
C GLN A 49 12.95 -15.06 14.36
N ASN A 50 12.32 -14.04 13.80
CA ASN A 50 12.58 -13.62 12.43
C ASN A 50 13.63 -12.50 12.48
N ASN A 51 14.91 -12.89 12.40
CA ASN A 51 15.98 -12.01 11.93
C ASN A 51 15.72 -11.69 10.45
N MET A 52 14.71 -10.85 10.19
CA MET A 52 14.39 -10.38 8.85
C MET A 52 15.40 -9.30 8.47
N LYS A 53 16.26 -9.59 7.50
CA LYS A 53 17.02 -8.56 6.76
C LYS A 53 16.00 -7.65 6.06
N GLY A 54 15.50 -6.62 6.76
CA GLY A 54 14.56 -5.64 6.21
C GLY A 54 13.58 -5.01 7.21
N ALA A 55 13.27 -5.67 8.33
CA ALA A 55 12.38 -5.11 9.35
C ALA A 55 13.19 -4.55 10.53
N SER A 56 12.94 -3.29 10.89
CA SER A 56 13.50 -2.67 12.09
C SER A 56 12.94 -3.30 13.36
N GLU A 57 13.75 -3.34 14.42
CA GLU A 57 13.34 -3.90 15.72
C GLU A 57 12.05 -3.26 16.24
N ASP A 58 11.89 -1.94 16.05
CA ASP A 58 10.67 -1.22 16.44
C ASP A 58 9.43 -1.67 15.66
N LEU A 59 9.57 -1.97 14.36
CA LEU A 59 8.48 -2.50 13.55
C LEU A 59 8.05 -3.89 14.06
N THR A 60 9.04 -4.76 14.32
CA THR A 60 8.78 -6.12 14.77
C THR A 60 8.10 -6.20 16.14
N LYS A 61 8.42 -5.26 17.04
CA LYS A 61 7.85 -5.23 18.39
C LYS A 61 6.49 -4.53 18.46
N ASN A 62 6.30 -3.44 17.72
CA ASN A 62 5.14 -2.57 17.91
C ASN A 62 4.07 -2.68 16.81
N VAL A 63 4.45 -3.01 15.57
CA VAL A 63 3.50 -3.01 14.44
C VAL A 63 3.11 -4.42 14.03
N LEU A 64 4.08 -5.33 13.82
CA LEU A 64 3.78 -6.70 13.37
C LEU A 64 2.81 -7.45 14.31
N PRO A 65 2.89 -7.34 15.64
CA PRO A 65 1.95 -8.03 16.54
C PRO A 65 0.52 -7.49 16.47
N THR A 66 0.33 -6.28 15.90
CA THR A 66 -1.00 -5.67 15.71
C THR A 66 -1.64 -6.06 14.39
N LEU A 67 -0.90 -6.72 13.49
CA LEU A 67 -1.47 -7.25 12.26
C LEU A 67 -2.47 -8.34 12.58
N ARG A 68 -3.59 -8.33 11.85
CA ARG A 68 -4.52 -9.46 11.86
C ARG A 68 -3.82 -10.66 11.24
N ILE A 69 -3.92 -11.82 11.88
CA ILE A 69 -3.40 -13.08 11.35
C ILE A 69 -4.31 -13.52 10.19
N ASP A 70 -3.82 -13.34 8.96
CA ASP A 70 -4.48 -13.70 7.70
C ASP A 70 -3.47 -13.85 6.55
N SER A 71 -3.95 -14.20 5.35
CA SER A 71 -3.10 -14.33 4.15
C SER A 71 -2.33 -13.05 3.83
N LEU A 72 -2.88 -11.88 4.14
CA LEU A 72 -2.21 -10.60 3.91
C LEU A 72 -1.04 -10.41 4.87
N SER A 73 -1.17 -10.82 6.14
CA SER A 73 -0.06 -10.78 7.09
C SER A 73 1.10 -11.67 6.67
N GLU A 74 0.82 -12.82 6.06
CA GLU A 74 1.85 -13.70 5.49
C GLU A 74 2.56 -13.04 4.30
N VAL A 75 1.80 -12.41 3.39
CA VAL A 75 2.39 -11.62 2.28
C VAL A 75 3.28 -10.50 2.82
N ILE A 76 2.84 -9.79 3.86
CA ILE A 76 3.64 -8.74 4.51
C ILE A 76 4.95 -9.30 5.07
N MET A 77 4.90 -10.43 5.77
CA MET A 77 6.07 -11.03 6.40
C MET A 77 7.07 -11.57 5.37
N ASN A 78 6.59 -12.00 4.21
CA ASN A 78 7.44 -12.56 3.15
C ASN A 78 8.00 -11.49 2.19
N ASP A 79 7.45 -10.27 2.18
CA ASP A 79 7.86 -9.20 1.28
C ASP A 79 8.79 -8.18 1.95
N GLN A 80 10.07 -8.20 1.57
CA GLN A 80 11.09 -7.32 2.14
C GLN A 80 10.82 -5.84 1.88
N LEU A 81 10.23 -5.48 0.74
CA LEU A 81 9.96 -4.08 0.41
C LEU A 81 8.81 -3.54 1.27
N ILE A 82 7.78 -4.35 1.50
CA ILE A 82 6.68 -3.98 2.41
C ILE A 82 7.22 -3.75 3.84
N LEU A 83 8.11 -4.63 4.32
CA LEU A 83 8.74 -4.47 5.63
C LEU A 83 9.60 -3.20 5.72
N ALA A 84 10.42 -2.94 4.70
CA ALA A 84 11.25 -1.74 4.64
C ALA A 84 10.40 -0.44 4.66
N ILE A 85 9.29 -0.42 3.92
CA ILE A 85 8.34 0.69 3.94
C ILE A 85 7.71 0.84 5.33
N GLY A 86 7.28 -0.26 5.95
CA GLY A 86 6.75 -0.24 7.32
C GLY A 86 7.74 0.37 8.30
N SER A 87 9.01 -0.03 8.22
CA SER A 87 10.09 0.50 9.07
C SER A 87 10.33 1.99 8.85
N LYS A 88 10.32 2.46 7.59
CA LYS A 88 10.47 3.87 7.24
C LYS A 88 9.28 4.72 7.72
N LEU A 89 8.06 4.21 7.59
CA LEU A 89 6.87 4.89 8.11
C LEU A 89 6.91 4.97 9.64
N ARG A 90 7.39 3.91 10.29
CA ARG A 90 7.51 3.86 11.74
C ARG A 90 8.61 4.77 12.28
N SER A 91 9.75 4.90 11.58
CA SER A 91 10.79 5.83 11.97
C SER A 91 10.32 7.29 11.89
N ASN A 92 9.50 7.61 10.89
CA ASN A 92 8.94 8.95 10.70
C ASN A 92 7.81 9.26 11.70
N HIS A 93 7.05 8.24 12.10
CA HIS A 93 5.91 8.37 13.01
C HIS A 93 6.04 7.43 14.21
N LYS A 94 6.67 7.91 15.28
CA LYS A 94 6.89 7.14 16.52
C LYS A 94 5.65 7.04 17.42
N GLN A 95 4.62 7.86 17.15
CA GLN A 95 3.45 7.96 18.02
C GLN A 95 2.61 6.68 18.00
N PRO A 96 1.99 6.25 19.12
CA PRO A 96 1.22 5.01 19.18
C PRO A 96 0.03 4.96 18.20
N HIS A 97 -0.67 6.08 18.01
CA HIS A 97 -1.82 6.16 17.10
C HIS A 97 -1.44 5.94 15.63
N SER A 98 -0.17 6.12 15.26
CA SER A 98 0.31 5.88 13.90
C SER A 98 0.38 4.39 13.55
N ILE A 99 0.44 3.50 14.54
CA ILE A 99 0.60 2.04 14.34
C ILE A 99 -0.54 1.48 13.49
N ALA A 100 -1.78 1.87 13.78
CA ALA A 100 -2.96 1.43 13.03
C ALA A 100 -2.93 1.91 11.57
N ASN A 101 -2.43 3.13 11.33
CA ASN A 101 -2.29 3.68 9.99
C ASN A 101 -1.18 2.96 9.21
N ILE A 102 -0.04 2.71 9.85
CA ILE A 102 1.09 1.96 9.26
C ILE A 102 0.64 0.54 8.90
N SER A 103 -0.02 -0.16 9.83
CA SER A 103 -0.59 -1.49 9.61
C SER A 103 -1.57 -1.51 8.44
N SER A 104 -2.48 -0.52 8.37
CA SER A 104 -3.41 -0.37 7.25
C SER A 104 -2.69 -0.17 5.92
N LYS A 105 -1.64 0.66 5.86
CA LYS A 105 -0.84 0.88 4.65
C LYS A 105 -0.10 -0.38 4.20
N MET A 106 0.50 -1.12 5.15
CA MET A 106 1.16 -2.39 4.84
C MET A 106 0.16 -3.41 4.28
N ARG A 107 -1.06 -3.43 4.81
CA ARG A 107 -2.13 -4.32 4.31
C ARG A 107 -2.69 -3.89 2.95
N ASP A 108 -2.77 -2.60 2.67
CA ASP A 108 -3.16 -2.11 1.34
C ASP A 108 -2.16 -2.57 0.27
N MET A 109 -0.85 -2.50 0.58
CA MET A 109 0.20 -2.99 -0.31
C MET A 109 0.14 -4.51 -0.47
N ALA A 110 -0.10 -5.26 0.61
CA ALA A 110 -0.26 -6.71 0.54
C ALA A 110 -1.48 -7.11 -0.29
N LYS A 111 -2.61 -6.42 -0.13
CA LYS A 111 -3.83 -6.63 -0.93
C LYS A 111 -3.56 -6.37 -2.42
N LEU A 112 -2.76 -5.34 -2.72
CA LEU A 112 -2.32 -5.06 -4.09
C LEU A 112 -1.49 -6.21 -4.68
N VAL A 113 -0.49 -6.69 -3.95
CA VAL A 113 0.35 -7.82 -4.38
C VAL A 113 -0.49 -9.07 -4.60
N GLU A 114 -1.37 -9.41 -3.66
CA GLU A 114 -2.24 -10.59 -3.76
C GLU A 114 -3.21 -10.48 -4.96
N THR A 115 -3.77 -9.29 -5.21
CA THR A 115 -4.66 -9.07 -6.36
C THR A 115 -3.89 -9.18 -7.68
N MET A 116 -2.68 -8.62 -7.77
CA MET A 116 -1.85 -8.75 -8.96
C MET A 116 -1.36 -10.17 -9.20
N LYS A 117 -1.06 -10.93 -8.14
CA LYS A 117 -0.74 -12.37 -8.23
C LYS A 117 -1.86 -13.20 -8.83
N ARG A 118 -3.12 -12.86 -8.52
CA ARG A 118 -4.29 -13.52 -9.12
C ARG A 118 -4.44 -13.21 -10.61
N LEU A 119 -4.02 -12.01 -11.05
CA LEU A 119 -4.04 -11.61 -12.46
C LEU A 119 -2.85 -12.14 -13.25
N CYS A 120 -1.68 -12.30 -12.61
CA CYS A 120 -0.46 -12.76 -13.24
C CYS A 120 0.42 -13.52 -12.23
N THR A 121 0.64 -14.81 -12.50
CA THR A 121 1.40 -15.73 -11.63
C THR A 121 2.90 -15.41 -11.54
N GLN A 122 3.42 -14.56 -12.44
CA GLN A 122 4.83 -14.15 -12.43
C GLN A 122 5.16 -13.11 -11.34
N ILE A 123 4.14 -12.49 -10.73
CA ILE A 123 4.34 -11.49 -9.68
C ILE A 123 4.73 -12.20 -8.39
N GLN A 124 5.92 -11.95 -7.84
CA GLN A 124 6.36 -12.56 -6.58
C GLN A 124 6.23 -11.61 -5.39
N GLY A 125 6.42 -10.31 -5.61
CA GLY A 125 6.30 -9.30 -4.55
C GLY A 125 5.96 -7.89 -5.06
N LEU A 126 5.95 -6.94 -4.14
CA LEU A 126 5.60 -5.53 -4.38
C LEU A 126 6.56 -4.87 -5.38
N LYS A 127 7.83 -5.26 -5.40
CA LYS A 127 8.81 -4.73 -6.37
C LYS A 127 8.40 -5.06 -7.81
N ASP A 128 7.89 -6.27 -8.06
CA ASP A 128 7.44 -6.69 -9.40
C ASP A 128 6.15 -5.98 -9.81
N CYS A 129 5.26 -5.73 -8.85
CA CYS A 129 4.03 -4.96 -9.08
C CYS A 129 4.31 -3.56 -9.63
N LEU A 130 5.42 -2.94 -9.22
CA LEU A 130 5.78 -1.57 -9.55
C LEU A 130 6.64 -1.45 -10.82
N GLN A 131 6.85 -2.54 -11.56
CA GLN A 131 7.56 -2.49 -12.83
C GLN A 131 6.71 -1.85 -13.93
N SER A 132 7.32 -1.06 -14.81
CA SER A 132 6.67 -0.38 -15.94
C SER A 132 5.87 -1.33 -16.83
N LYS A 133 6.38 -2.54 -17.09
CA LYS A 133 5.68 -3.60 -17.85
C LYS A 133 4.34 -4.03 -17.23
N ASN A 134 4.17 -3.85 -15.92
CA ASN A 134 3.00 -4.30 -15.18
C ASN A 134 1.99 -3.17 -14.90
N VAL A 135 2.19 -1.95 -15.42
CA VAL A 135 1.32 -0.80 -15.13
C VAL A 135 -0.15 -1.06 -15.48
N LYS A 136 -0.43 -1.74 -16.59
CA LYS A 136 -1.80 -2.11 -16.96
C LYS A 136 -2.43 -3.09 -15.97
N LEU A 137 -1.65 -4.08 -15.51
CA LEU A 137 -2.08 -5.04 -14.49
C LEU A 137 -2.28 -4.35 -13.14
N LEU A 138 -1.42 -3.40 -12.80
CA LEU A 138 -1.52 -2.59 -11.59
C LEU A 138 -2.83 -1.77 -11.58
N LEU A 139 -3.15 -1.10 -12.68
CA LEU A 139 -4.42 -0.37 -12.83
C LEU A 139 -5.62 -1.31 -12.68
N ARG A 140 -5.58 -2.49 -13.31
CA ARG A 140 -6.64 -3.48 -13.20
C ARG A 140 -6.80 -3.98 -11.77
N ALA A 141 -5.70 -4.24 -11.07
CA ALA A 141 -5.72 -4.64 -9.67
C ALA A 141 -6.34 -3.55 -8.78
N VAL A 142 -6.02 -2.27 -9.01
CA VAL A 142 -6.64 -1.15 -8.29
C VAL A 142 -8.15 -1.11 -8.53
N GLN A 143 -8.61 -1.28 -9.77
CA GLN A 143 -10.05 -1.33 -10.08
C GLN A 143 -10.76 -2.45 -9.33
N ILE A 144 -10.17 -3.66 -9.29
CA ILE A 144 -10.71 -4.80 -8.54
C ILE A 144 -10.77 -4.50 -7.05
N ILE A 145 -9.71 -3.92 -6.48
CA ILE A 145 -9.65 -3.58 -5.04
C ILE A 145 -10.66 -2.48 -4.67
N SER A 146 -10.93 -1.58 -5.61
CA SER A 146 -11.93 -0.52 -5.50
C SER A 146 -13.36 -0.99 -5.74
N GLU A 147 -13.55 -2.25 -6.14
CA GLU A 147 -14.87 -2.79 -6.49
C GLU A 147 -15.54 -1.95 -7.58
N LEU A 148 -14.79 -1.64 -8.64
CA LEU A 148 -15.33 -1.00 -9.84
C LEU A 148 -16.19 -2.02 -10.60
N ASP A 149 -17.46 -1.69 -10.76
CA ASP A 149 -18.36 -2.36 -11.69
C ASP A 149 -18.16 -1.76 -13.09
N GLU A 150 -17.76 -2.60 -14.05
CA GLU A 150 -17.51 -2.16 -15.42
C GLU A 150 -18.78 -1.88 -16.21
N GLU A 151 -19.91 -2.48 -15.83
CA GLU A 151 -21.18 -2.31 -16.54
C GLU A 151 -21.85 -1.00 -16.16
N THR A 152 -21.85 -0.68 -14.87
CA THR A 152 -22.48 0.54 -14.34
C THR A 152 -21.51 1.71 -14.15
N GLY A 153 -20.21 1.44 -14.15
CA GLY A 153 -19.17 2.42 -13.84
C GLY A 153 -19.15 2.84 -12.36
N THR A 154 -19.88 2.14 -11.48
CA THR A 154 -19.96 2.46 -10.06
C THR A 154 -18.79 1.89 -9.28
N VAL A 155 -18.35 2.58 -8.22
CA VAL A 155 -17.19 2.19 -7.41
C VAL A 155 -17.65 1.89 -6.00
N GLY A 156 -17.46 0.65 -5.55
CA GLY A 156 -17.83 0.24 -4.18
C GLY A 156 -17.01 0.96 -3.11
N ILE A 157 -15.71 1.19 -3.35
CA ILE A 157 -14.82 1.84 -2.40
C ILE A 157 -14.05 3.01 -3.04
N PRO A 158 -14.63 4.23 -3.10
CA PRO A 158 -14.05 5.37 -3.80
C PRO A 158 -12.77 5.91 -3.16
N SER A 159 -12.52 5.62 -1.88
CA SER A 159 -11.30 6.04 -1.18
C SER A 159 -10.08 5.14 -1.47
N MET A 160 -10.28 3.93 -2.00
CA MET A 160 -9.19 2.97 -2.23
C MET A 160 -8.12 3.46 -3.21
N PRO A 161 -8.44 4.07 -4.37
CA PRO A 161 -7.43 4.55 -5.30
C PRO A 161 -6.50 5.57 -4.65
N GLY A 162 -7.04 6.49 -3.84
CA GLY A 162 -6.25 7.47 -3.10
C GLY A 162 -5.31 6.84 -2.07
N ARG A 163 -5.80 5.85 -1.32
CA ARG A 163 -5.01 5.11 -0.32
C ARG A 163 -3.88 4.31 -0.97
N ILE A 164 -4.18 3.62 -2.07
CA ILE A 164 -3.20 2.83 -2.83
C ILE A 164 -2.16 3.75 -3.46
N LYS A 165 -2.57 4.84 -4.11
CA LYS A 165 -1.65 5.86 -4.68
C LYS A 165 -0.66 6.35 -3.63
N GLY A 166 -1.13 6.73 -2.45
CA GLY A 166 -0.26 7.18 -1.36
C GLY A 166 0.75 6.10 -0.93
N SER A 167 0.34 4.82 -0.93
CA SER A 167 1.21 3.71 -0.55
C SER A 167 2.23 3.37 -1.65
N ILE A 168 1.83 3.42 -2.92
CA ILE A 168 2.72 3.27 -4.09
C ILE A 168 3.78 4.36 -4.10
N ASN A 169 3.41 5.62 -3.88
CA ASN A 169 4.37 6.73 -3.84
C ASN A 169 5.45 6.50 -2.78
N VAL A 170 5.05 6.04 -1.58
CA VAL A 170 6.03 5.71 -0.53
C VAL A 170 6.93 4.54 -0.95
N ALA A 171 6.39 3.53 -1.63
CA ALA A 171 7.16 2.41 -2.14
C ALA A 171 8.19 2.85 -3.20
N LEU A 172 7.76 3.66 -4.17
CA LEU A 172 8.63 4.22 -5.21
C LEU A 172 9.75 5.08 -4.62
N GLU A 173 9.44 5.97 -3.67
CA GLU A 173 10.46 6.77 -2.99
C GLU A 173 11.44 5.92 -2.17
N THR A 174 11.00 4.77 -1.68
CA THR A 174 11.88 3.82 -0.98
C THR A 174 12.81 3.13 -1.96
N ILE A 175 12.28 2.61 -3.08
CA ILE A 175 13.09 2.02 -4.17
C ILE A 175 14.11 3.03 -4.71
N LYS A 176 13.69 4.27 -4.98
CA LYS A 176 14.58 5.34 -5.48
C LYS A 176 15.71 5.63 -4.50
N ASN A 177 15.42 5.68 -3.20
CA ASN A 177 16.45 5.92 -2.19
C ASN A 177 17.40 4.73 -2.06
N ASP A 178 16.90 3.50 -2.13
CA ASP A 178 17.73 2.30 -2.10
C ASP A 178 18.69 2.27 -3.29
N ILE A 179 18.21 2.55 -4.51
CA ILE A 179 19.02 2.65 -5.74
C ILE A 179 20.07 3.75 -5.63
N ARG A 180 19.71 4.93 -5.11
CA ARG A 180 20.65 6.05 -4.93
C ARG A 180 21.79 5.67 -3.99
N CYS A 181 21.45 5.04 -2.88
CA CYS A 181 22.39 4.67 -1.83
C CYS A 181 23.19 3.38 -2.11
N ASP A 182 22.83 2.59 -3.13
CA ASP A 182 23.54 1.35 -3.46
C ASP A 182 24.96 1.64 -3.98
N PRO A 183 26.02 1.27 -3.24
CA PRO A 183 27.39 1.51 -3.67
C PRO A 183 27.84 0.60 -4.82
N ASN A 184 27.13 -0.51 -5.06
CA ASN A 184 27.50 -1.52 -6.05
C ASN A 184 26.88 -1.28 -7.43
N LEU A 185 25.93 -0.35 -7.54
CA LEU A 185 25.27 -0.03 -8.79
C LEU A 185 26.02 1.09 -9.52
N SER A 186 26.38 0.86 -10.79
CA SER A 186 27.04 1.90 -11.60
C SER A 186 26.13 3.12 -11.79
N PHE A 187 26.74 4.29 -11.96
CA PHE A 187 26.00 5.54 -12.12
C PHE A 187 25.04 5.51 -13.33
N ASP A 188 25.44 4.86 -14.43
CA ASP A 188 24.64 4.75 -15.64
C ASP A 188 23.38 3.90 -15.40
N LEU A 189 23.53 2.77 -14.70
CA LEU A 189 22.41 1.91 -14.32
C LEU A 189 21.47 2.62 -13.34
N LYS A 190 22.00 3.40 -12.38
CA LYS A 190 21.16 4.22 -11.49
C LYS A 190 20.28 5.18 -12.28
N LYS A 191 20.83 5.81 -13.32
CA LYS A 191 20.10 6.76 -14.17
C LYS A 191 19.01 6.07 -14.98
N GLU A 192 19.30 4.89 -15.54
CA GLU A 192 18.33 4.08 -16.28
C GLU A 192 17.15 3.64 -15.38
N PHE A 193 17.43 3.08 -14.21
CA PHE A 193 16.37 2.69 -13.27
C PHE A 193 15.57 3.90 -12.76
N LEU A 194 16.21 5.04 -12.50
CA LEU A 194 15.50 6.24 -12.07
C LEU A 194 14.56 6.79 -13.15
N PHE A 195 14.93 6.63 -14.43
CA PHE A 195 14.10 7.04 -15.56
C PHE A 195 12.81 6.20 -15.65
N ASP A 196 12.91 4.89 -15.46
CA ASP A 196 11.75 3.98 -15.42
C ASP A 196 10.70 4.36 -14.37
N TYR A 197 11.12 4.99 -13.26
CA TYR A 197 10.26 5.44 -12.16
C TYR A 197 9.94 6.95 -12.18
N GLN A 198 10.35 7.68 -13.22
CA GLN A 198 10.01 9.10 -13.42
C GLN A 198 8.84 9.30 -14.39
N THR A 199 8.53 8.30 -15.23
CA THR A 199 7.47 8.33 -16.24
C THR A 199 6.16 7.66 -15.81
N THR A 200 6.06 7.21 -14.55
CA THR A 200 4.89 6.55 -13.92
C THR A 200 4.10 7.47 -13.00
#